data_AF-A0A7W1HN18-F1
#
_entry.id   AF-A0A7W1HN18-F1
#
_cell.length_a   1.000
_cell.length_b   1.000
_cell.length_c   1.000
_cell.angle_alpha   90.00
_cell.angle_beta   90.00
_cell.angle_gamma   90.00
#
_symmetry.space_group_name_H-M   'P 1'
#
loop_
_entity.id
_entity.type
_entity.pdbx_description
1 polymer ?
#
loop_
_entity_poly.entity_id
_entity_poly.type
_entity_poly.pdbx_seq_one_letter_code
_entity_poly.pdbx_strand_id
1 'polypeptide(L)'
;MPAMPAMPDLAPANTKAGKLQRECWAVLQDHEVRGSIPTSVRFVFYELEGLGVVPKNYYGPDGKKKARTPSNDVADAIKRLRDVGLVPWNWIVDETRNLDNWRYAESVYQYVEDTIDLARIDLWQGEPPPLILCESRSLAGVLRRIAGNYLCPIAATNGQAGGFLRTDVGPLMSGGARQVLYFGDLDLSGGQIEEHTRDVLSEFGECEWLRLGITKEQVKDGGLTEIMKTDNRFKPAREFPAVETEALSQEEIQRLLRQALEDEVPEPLATVVGRERKQRVLVRQALRPLRDQENGDEDLDEDEEVEDANEDPGVVPDFVIDSLSEEIENRISEVLHTISLPLPFLQHLAPEREIQKKLSKRLLRLSQE
;
A
#
# COMPACT_ATOMS: atom_id res chain seq x y z
N MET A 1 11.11 -26.87 23.23
CA MET A 1 11.77 -25.96 22.26
C MET A 1 12.66 -26.80 21.36
N PRO A 2 12.45 -26.84 20.04
CA PRO A 2 13.41 -27.48 19.15
C PRO A 2 14.75 -26.76 19.25
N ALA A 3 15.84 -27.52 19.30
CA ALA A 3 17.19 -26.98 19.35
C ALA A 3 17.46 -26.21 18.06
N MET A 4 17.81 -24.92 18.18
CA MET A 4 18.22 -24.13 17.02
C MET A 4 19.45 -24.77 16.37
N PRO A 5 19.52 -24.84 15.03
CA PRO A 5 20.71 -25.33 14.35
C PRO A 5 21.91 -24.48 14.80
N ALA A 6 23.08 -25.13 14.93
CA ALA A 6 24.33 -24.42 15.21
C ALA A 6 24.59 -23.47 14.02
N MET A 7 24.41 -22.17 14.24
CA MET A 7 24.53 -21.15 13.19
C MET A 7 25.96 -20.60 13.22
N PRO A 8 26.84 -20.99 12.26
CA PRO A 8 28.29 -20.79 12.37
C PRO A 8 28.74 -19.32 12.38
N ASP A 9 27.85 -18.38 12.06
CA ASP A 9 28.19 -16.97 11.84
C ASP A 9 27.46 -15.98 12.77
N LEU A 10 26.73 -16.45 13.78
CA LEU A 10 26.18 -15.56 14.80
C LEU A 10 27.20 -15.24 15.88
N ALA A 11 27.03 -14.09 16.54
CA ALA A 11 27.82 -13.79 17.72
C ALA A 11 27.60 -14.86 18.81
N PRO A 12 28.59 -15.14 19.67
CA PRO A 12 28.47 -16.21 20.67
C PRO A 12 27.25 -16.01 21.58
N ALA A 13 26.54 -17.10 21.91
CA ALA A 13 25.26 -17.08 22.62
C ALA A 13 25.29 -16.44 24.01
N ASN A 14 26.45 -16.41 24.65
CA ASN A 14 26.65 -15.78 25.95
C ASN A 14 26.88 -14.26 25.86
N THR A 15 27.12 -13.70 24.66
CA THR A 15 27.33 -12.26 24.47
C THR A 15 26.01 -11.50 24.36
N LYS A 16 26.01 -10.20 24.69
CA LYS A 16 24.83 -9.33 24.51
C LYS A 16 24.33 -9.35 23.07
N ALA A 17 25.24 -9.21 22.10
CA ALA A 17 24.92 -9.22 20.68
C ALA A 17 24.34 -10.58 20.25
N GLY A 18 24.95 -11.68 20.68
CA GLY A 18 24.47 -13.02 20.35
C GLY A 18 23.10 -13.34 20.96
N LYS A 19 22.79 -12.84 22.16
CA LYS A 19 21.45 -12.96 22.73
C LYS A 19 20.44 -12.17 21.90
N LEU A 20 20.72 -10.90 21.64
CA LEU A 20 19.81 -10.03 20.88
C LEU A 20 19.53 -10.54 19.47
N GLN A 21 20.52 -11.11 18.77
CA GLN A 21 20.33 -11.74 17.47
C GLN A 21 19.32 -12.89 17.52
N ARG A 22 19.34 -13.71 18.57
CA ARG A 22 18.41 -14.84 18.73
C ARG A 22 17.00 -14.37 19.08
N GLU A 23 16.88 -13.34 19.91
CA GLU A 23 15.59 -12.73 20.24
C GLU A 23 14.96 -12.06 19.00
N CYS A 24 15.75 -11.31 18.21
CA CYS A 24 15.27 -10.75 16.94
C CYS A 24 14.85 -11.86 15.95
N TRP A 25 15.61 -12.94 15.87
CA TRP A 25 15.27 -14.08 15.02
C TRP A 25 13.95 -14.72 15.46
N ALA A 26 13.76 -14.96 16.75
CA ALA A 26 12.53 -15.54 17.28
C ALA A 26 11.30 -14.68 16.95
N VAL A 27 11.38 -13.36 17.15
CA VAL A 27 10.31 -12.42 16.78
C VAL A 27 10.01 -12.46 15.28
N LEU A 28 11.05 -12.46 14.43
CA LEU A 28 10.85 -12.47 12.97
C LEU A 28 10.27 -13.79 12.45
N GLN A 29 10.65 -14.94 13.02
CA GLN A 29 10.01 -16.21 12.71
C GLN A 29 8.54 -16.21 13.10
N ASP A 30 8.23 -15.65 14.25
CA ASP A 30 6.86 -15.52 14.73
C ASP A 30 6.03 -14.60 13.80
N HIS A 31 6.59 -13.48 13.34
CA HIS A 31 5.96 -12.63 12.32
C HIS A 31 5.68 -13.37 11.01
N GLU A 32 6.60 -14.22 10.57
CA GLU A 32 6.39 -15.05 9.37
C GLU A 32 5.22 -16.02 9.58
N VAL A 33 5.21 -16.74 10.70
CA VAL A 33 4.13 -17.68 11.05
C VAL A 33 2.78 -16.98 11.11
N ARG A 34 2.73 -15.75 11.65
CA ARG A 34 1.50 -14.95 11.73
C ARG A 34 1.17 -14.18 10.44
N GLY A 35 1.98 -14.34 9.39
CA GLY A 35 1.76 -13.66 8.11
C GLY A 35 1.91 -12.13 8.18
N SER A 36 2.60 -11.63 9.20
CA SER A 36 2.83 -10.19 9.41
C SER A 36 4.01 -9.66 8.60
N ILE A 37 4.83 -10.51 7.97
CA ILE A 37 5.90 -10.06 7.07
C ILE A 37 5.34 -9.41 5.77
N PRO A 38 5.88 -8.27 5.30
CA PRO A 38 7.08 -7.59 5.80
C PRO A 38 6.83 -6.73 7.06
N THR A 39 7.87 -6.57 7.88
CA THR A 39 7.88 -5.73 9.10
C THR A 39 8.91 -4.60 8.97
N SER A 40 9.10 -3.81 10.04
CA SER A 40 10.16 -2.81 10.14
C SER A 40 11.00 -3.04 11.39
N VAL A 41 12.23 -2.49 11.39
CA VAL A 41 13.09 -2.51 12.59
C VAL A 41 12.38 -1.87 13.80
N ARG A 42 11.50 -0.90 13.55
CA ARG A 42 10.75 -0.19 14.60
C ARG A 42 9.73 -1.11 15.27
N PHE A 43 8.99 -1.92 14.53
CA PHE A 43 8.06 -2.89 15.11
C PHE A 43 8.78 -3.97 15.92
N VAL A 44 9.85 -4.55 15.37
CA VAL A 44 10.66 -5.54 16.10
C VAL A 44 11.22 -4.94 17.39
N PHE A 45 11.64 -3.68 17.37
CA PHE A 45 12.11 -2.98 18.57
C PHE A 45 11.01 -2.85 19.64
N TYR A 46 9.81 -2.37 19.29
CA TYR A 46 8.72 -2.22 20.26
C TYR A 46 8.25 -3.54 20.84
N GLU A 47 8.24 -4.60 20.04
CA GLU A 47 7.88 -5.92 20.54
C GLU A 47 8.92 -6.45 21.55
N LEU A 48 10.21 -6.32 21.23
CA LEU A 48 11.28 -6.68 22.16
C LEU A 48 11.29 -5.80 23.42
N GLU A 49 10.87 -4.53 23.31
CA GLU A 49 10.69 -3.65 24.45
C GLU A 49 9.53 -4.14 25.34
N GLY A 50 8.37 -4.44 24.75
CA GLY A 50 7.20 -4.98 25.45
C GLY A 50 7.49 -6.31 26.15
N LEU A 51 8.36 -7.14 25.55
CA LEU A 51 8.86 -8.39 26.15
C LEU A 51 9.93 -8.18 27.24
N GLY A 52 10.39 -6.95 27.47
CA GLY A 52 11.45 -6.63 28.43
C GLY A 52 12.85 -7.10 28.01
N VAL A 53 13.04 -7.50 26.74
CA VAL A 53 14.33 -7.94 26.19
C VAL A 53 15.28 -6.76 26.01
N VAL A 54 14.76 -5.63 25.57
CA VAL A 54 15.50 -4.37 25.44
C VAL A 54 14.80 -3.26 26.22
N PRO A 55 15.54 -2.32 26.84
CA PRO A 55 14.91 -1.13 27.40
C PRO A 55 14.52 -0.17 26.28
N LYS A 56 13.64 0.79 26.59
CA LYS A 56 13.27 1.88 25.66
C LYS A 56 14.44 2.80 25.31
N ASN A 57 15.23 3.16 26.32
CA ASN A 57 16.36 4.08 26.20
C ASN A 57 17.56 3.56 26.98
N TYR A 58 18.76 3.89 26.52
CA TYR A 58 19.95 3.77 27.33
C TYR A 58 20.24 5.08 28.04
N TYR A 59 20.59 4.99 29.32
CA TYR A 59 20.99 6.14 30.14
C TYR A 59 22.46 6.01 30.54
N GLY A 60 23.16 7.15 30.58
CA GLY A 60 24.50 7.28 31.11
C GLY A 60 24.52 7.29 32.64
N PRO A 61 25.71 7.20 33.27
CA PRO A 61 25.85 7.35 34.72
C PRO A 61 25.34 8.70 35.25
N ASP A 62 25.29 9.71 34.38
CA ASP A 62 24.78 11.06 34.64
C ASP A 62 23.25 11.19 34.47
N GLY A 63 22.55 10.07 34.21
CA GLY A 63 21.11 10.03 33.99
C GLY A 63 20.67 10.57 32.62
N LYS A 64 21.60 10.93 31.73
CA LYS A 64 21.26 11.44 30.39
C LYS A 64 21.08 10.31 29.39
N LYS A 65 20.19 10.50 28.42
CA LYS A 65 20.01 9.55 27.31
C LYS A 65 21.32 9.43 26.51
N LYS A 66 21.73 8.19 26.22
CA LYS A 66 22.89 7.92 25.36
C LYS A 66 22.54 8.15 23.89
N ALA A 67 23.53 8.57 23.11
CA ALA A 67 23.39 8.75 21.67
C ALA A 67 23.10 7.44 20.93
N ARG A 68 23.77 6.35 21.32
CA ARG A 68 23.44 5.02 20.83
C ARG A 68 22.20 4.51 21.56
N THR A 69 21.19 4.09 20.80
CA THR A 69 19.91 3.65 21.32
C THR A 69 19.76 2.13 21.24
N PRO A 70 18.88 1.53 22.06
CA PRO A 70 18.51 0.12 21.94
C PRO A 70 17.99 -0.24 20.53
N SER A 71 17.25 0.66 19.87
CA SER A 71 16.80 0.48 18.49
C SER A 71 17.98 0.33 17.50
N ASN A 72 19.11 1.01 17.73
CA ASN A 72 20.31 0.79 16.92
C ASN A 72 20.92 -0.61 17.13
N ASP A 73 20.90 -1.13 18.37
CA ASP A 73 21.37 -2.49 18.66
C ASP A 73 20.46 -3.53 17.95
N VAL A 74 19.14 -3.30 17.91
CA VAL A 74 18.18 -4.15 17.18
C VAL A 74 18.45 -4.09 15.67
N ALA A 75 18.66 -2.90 15.11
CA ALA A 75 18.99 -2.73 13.69
C ALA A 75 20.27 -3.51 13.30
N ASP A 76 21.33 -3.40 14.11
CA ASP A 76 22.59 -4.12 13.88
C ASP A 76 22.43 -5.64 14.00
N ALA A 77 21.61 -6.11 14.96
CA ALA A 77 21.31 -7.53 15.12
C ALA A 77 20.55 -8.09 13.91
N ILE A 78 19.50 -7.41 13.46
CA ILE A 78 18.72 -7.79 12.27
C ILE A 78 19.59 -7.76 11.02
N LYS A 79 20.44 -6.73 10.85
CA LYS A 79 21.40 -6.67 9.75
C LYS A 79 22.29 -7.91 9.74
N ARG A 80 22.85 -8.31 10.89
CA ARG A 80 23.67 -9.53 10.94
C ARG A 80 22.89 -10.77 10.53
N LEU A 81 21.63 -10.91 10.96
CA LEU A 81 20.77 -12.03 10.55
C LEU A 81 20.55 -12.06 9.02
N ARG A 82 20.42 -10.90 8.38
CA ARG A 82 20.31 -10.77 6.92
C ARG A 82 21.62 -11.11 6.21
N ASP A 83 22.75 -10.63 6.74
CA ASP A 83 24.07 -10.88 6.18
C ASP A 83 24.42 -12.37 6.16
N VAL A 84 23.92 -13.15 7.13
CA VAL A 84 24.12 -14.62 7.19
C VAL A 84 23.00 -15.43 6.52
N GLY A 85 22.06 -14.76 5.84
CA GLY A 85 21.01 -15.41 5.05
C GLY A 85 19.83 -16.00 5.85
N LEU A 86 19.71 -15.71 7.14
CA LEU A 86 18.59 -16.21 7.96
C LEU A 86 17.33 -15.38 7.77
N VAL A 87 17.50 -14.06 7.65
CA VAL A 87 16.39 -13.13 7.41
C VAL A 87 16.48 -12.66 5.96
N PRO A 88 15.51 -13.00 5.10
CA PRO A 88 15.45 -12.47 3.74
C PRO A 88 15.43 -10.94 3.71
N TRP A 89 16.07 -10.34 2.70
CA TRP A 89 16.14 -8.88 2.61
C TRP A 89 14.76 -8.22 2.41
N ASN A 90 13.79 -8.94 1.84
CA ASN A 90 12.43 -8.44 1.65
C ASN A 90 11.56 -8.50 2.93
N TRP A 91 12.05 -9.05 4.04
CA TRP A 91 11.28 -9.10 5.29
C TRP A 91 11.23 -7.78 6.05
N ILE A 92 12.22 -6.91 5.85
CA ILE A 92 12.36 -5.65 6.58
C ILE A 92 12.24 -4.48 5.60
N VAL A 93 11.22 -3.65 5.79
CA VAL A 93 10.98 -2.43 4.99
C VAL A 93 11.90 -1.31 5.46
N ASP A 94 12.58 -0.65 4.51
CA ASP A 94 13.30 0.62 4.70
C ASP A 94 12.64 1.71 3.87
N GLU A 95 11.96 2.65 4.52
CA GLU A 95 11.19 3.72 3.85
C GLU A 95 11.96 5.03 3.67
N THR A 96 13.24 5.03 4.00
CA THR A 96 14.07 6.24 3.91
C THR A 96 14.86 6.32 2.62
N ARG A 97 14.86 5.25 1.82
CA ARG A 97 15.63 5.13 0.59
C ARG A 97 14.71 4.65 -0.53
N ASN A 98 14.67 5.42 -1.61
CA ASN A 98 13.96 5.06 -2.82
C ASN A 98 14.98 4.71 -3.90
N LEU A 99 14.72 3.62 -4.61
CA LEU A 99 15.39 3.30 -5.87
C LEU A 99 14.34 3.46 -6.97
N ASP A 100 14.51 4.50 -7.77
CA ASP A 100 13.68 4.69 -8.96
C ASP A 100 14.22 3.78 -10.05
N ASN A 101 13.51 2.67 -10.28
CA ASN A 101 13.76 1.79 -11.41
C ASN A 101 12.60 1.92 -12.39
N TRP A 102 12.90 2.38 -13.59
CA TRP A 102 11.90 2.50 -14.65
C TRP A 102 11.66 1.13 -15.27
N ARG A 103 10.40 0.78 -15.51
CA ARG A 103 10.09 -0.37 -16.37
C ARG A 103 10.44 0.01 -17.80
N TYR A 104 11.13 -0.88 -18.50
CA TYR A 104 11.42 -0.77 -19.92
C TYR A 104 11.48 -2.18 -20.50
N ALA A 105 11.25 -2.29 -21.80
CA ALA A 105 11.40 -3.53 -22.57
C ALA A 105 11.97 -3.20 -23.95
N GLU A 106 12.35 -4.21 -24.71
CA GLU A 106 12.95 -4.04 -26.05
C GLU A 106 11.93 -3.53 -27.09
N SER A 107 10.66 -3.94 -26.96
CA SER A 107 9.54 -3.49 -27.79
C SER A 107 8.37 -3.00 -26.93
N VAL A 108 7.47 -2.23 -27.55
CA VAL A 108 6.22 -1.82 -26.90
C VAL A 108 5.34 -3.04 -26.61
N TYR A 109 5.36 -4.04 -27.51
CA TYR A 109 4.65 -5.30 -27.32
C TYR A 109 5.12 -6.01 -26.03
N GLN A 110 6.44 -6.23 -25.89
CA GLN A 110 7.00 -6.88 -24.70
C GLN A 110 6.70 -6.06 -23.44
N TYR A 111 6.77 -4.74 -23.51
CA TYR A 111 6.42 -3.87 -22.39
C TYR A 111 4.96 -4.08 -21.95
N VAL A 112 4.02 -4.11 -22.91
CA VAL A 112 2.61 -4.36 -22.61
C VAL A 112 2.44 -5.75 -22.01
N GLU A 113 3.00 -6.80 -22.63
CA GLU A 113 2.93 -8.17 -22.14
C GLU A 113 3.46 -8.32 -20.70
N ASP A 114 4.64 -7.75 -20.41
CA ASP A 114 5.27 -7.76 -19.08
C ASP A 114 4.45 -7.01 -18.01
N THR A 115 3.58 -6.09 -18.42
CA THR A 115 2.76 -5.29 -17.50
C THR A 115 1.39 -5.91 -17.22
N ILE A 116 0.96 -6.94 -17.96
CA ILE A 116 -0.35 -7.60 -17.76
C ILE A 116 -0.52 -8.10 -16.33
N ASP A 117 0.54 -8.62 -15.70
CA ASP A 117 0.46 -9.09 -14.31
C ASP A 117 0.29 -7.98 -13.27
N LEU A 118 0.52 -6.74 -13.67
CA LEU A 118 0.30 -5.55 -12.85
C LEU A 118 -1.09 -4.97 -13.04
N ALA A 119 -1.79 -5.33 -14.12
CA ALA A 119 -3.10 -4.78 -14.44
C ALA A 119 -4.09 -5.15 -13.35
N ARG A 120 -4.69 -4.14 -12.72
CA ARG A 120 -5.72 -4.28 -11.70
C ARG A 120 -7.03 -3.76 -12.27
N ILE A 121 -8.13 -4.43 -11.96
CA ILE A 121 -9.46 -3.92 -12.31
C ILE A 121 -10.00 -3.13 -11.13
N ASP A 122 -10.93 -2.24 -11.42
CA ASP A 122 -11.55 -1.42 -10.40
C ASP A 122 -12.27 -2.30 -9.35
N LEU A 123 -11.83 -2.14 -8.10
CA LEU A 123 -12.35 -2.83 -6.92
C LEU A 123 -13.52 -2.06 -6.28
N TRP A 124 -13.64 -0.76 -6.56
CA TRP A 124 -14.52 0.18 -5.87
C TRP A 124 -15.71 0.64 -6.73
N GLN A 125 -15.90 0.04 -7.91
CA GLN A 125 -17.07 0.23 -8.77
C GLN A 125 -17.33 1.70 -9.17
N GLY A 126 -16.27 2.44 -9.44
CA GLY A 126 -16.28 3.84 -9.83
C GLY A 126 -16.13 4.81 -8.67
N GLU A 127 -16.24 4.35 -7.42
CA GLU A 127 -16.07 5.18 -6.23
C GLU A 127 -14.59 5.33 -5.84
N PRO A 128 -14.17 6.48 -5.29
CA PRO A 128 -12.81 6.65 -4.78
C PRO A 128 -12.53 5.69 -3.60
N PRO A 129 -11.43 4.91 -3.63
CA PRO A 129 -11.06 4.05 -2.51
C PRO A 129 -10.79 4.86 -1.23
N PRO A 130 -10.95 4.29 -0.02
CA PRO A 130 -10.55 4.96 1.21
C PRO A 130 -9.08 5.41 1.17
N LEU A 131 -8.82 6.62 1.66
CA LEU A 131 -7.47 7.15 1.83
C LEU A 131 -6.90 6.69 3.17
N ILE A 132 -5.76 6.01 3.16
CA ILE A 132 -5.08 5.56 4.39
C ILE A 132 -4.00 6.57 4.76
N LEU A 133 -4.10 7.13 5.96
CA LEU A 133 -3.10 8.06 6.49
C LEU A 133 -2.42 7.47 7.71
N CYS A 134 -1.10 7.51 7.72
CA CYS A 134 -0.28 7.09 8.86
C CYS A 134 0.56 8.27 9.35
N GLU A 135 0.70 8.47 10.66
CA GLU A 135 1.63 9.48 11.16
C GLU A 135 3.09 9.07 10.93
N SER A 136 3.38 7.79 11.17
CA SER A 136 4.71 7.17 11.04
C SER A 136 4.93 6.61 9.63
N ARG A 137 6.13 6.85 9.07
CA ARG A 137 6.59 6.13 7.87
C ARG A 137 6.51 4.63 8.09
N SER A 138 7.22 4.13 9.08
CA SER A 138 7.34 2.67 9.35
C SER A 138 6.00 1.92 9.39
N LEU A 139 4.93 2.62 9.79
CA LEU A 139 3.57 2.12 9.77
C LEU A 139 2.99 2.04 8.36
N ALA A 140 3.12 3.10 7.57
CA ALA A 140 2.70 3.11 6.17
C ALA A 140 3.41 2.02 5.34
N GLY A 141 4.70 1.76 5.55
CA GLY A 141 5.40 0.73 4.76
C GLY A 141 4.97 -0.69 5.04
N VAL A 142 4.63 -1.04 6.29
CA VAL A 142 4.09 -2.37 6.60
C VAL A 142 2.65 -2.53 6.11
N LEU A 143 1.88 -1.43 6.05
CA LEU A 143 0.50 -1.42 5.58
C LEU A 143 0.38 -1.33 4.04
N ARG A 144 1.43 -0.87 3.35
CA ARG A 144 1.41 -0.63 1.89
C ARG A 144 1.00 -1.85 1.07
N ARG A 145 1.38 -3.06 1.50
CA ARG A 145 0.96 -4.31 0.83
C ARG A 145 -0.55 -4.52 0.92
N ILE A 146 -1.13 -4.28 2.10
CA ILE A 146 -2.58 -4.40 2.32
C ILE A 146 -3.29 -3.32 1.51
N ALA A 147 -2.88 -2.06 1.64
CA ALA A 147 -3.43 -0.95 0.86
C ALA A 147 -3.41 -1.23 -0.65
N GLY A 148 -2.29 -1.72 -1.19
CA GLY A 148 -2.16 -2.08 -2.61
C GLY A 148 -3.04 -3.24 -3.06
N ASN A 149 -3.32 -4.22 -2.18
CA ASN A 149 -4.27 -5.28 -2.49
C ASN A 149 -5.68 -4.70 -2.71
N TYR A 150 -6.06 -3.70 -1.92
CA TYR A 150 -7.36 -3.01 -2.01
C TYR A 150 -7.33 -1.75 -2.88
N LEU A 151 -6.24 -1.46 -3.60
CA LEU A 151 -6.09 -0.27 -4.45
C LEU A 151 -6.27 1.07 -3.71
N CYS A 152 -6.07 1.09 -2.39
CA CYS A 152 -6.19 2.29 -1.58
C CYS A 152 -4.91 3.12 -1.64
N PRO A 153 -4.99 4.45 -1.85
CA PRO A 153 -3.84 5.31 -1.64
C PRO A 153 -3.46 5.32 -0.16
N ILE A 154 -2.17 5.33 0.09
CA ILE A 154 -1.61 5.35 1.43
C ILE A 154 -0.48 6.37 1.52
N ALA A 155 -0.50 7.20 2.56
CA ALA A 155 0.52 8.21 2.79
C ALA A 155 0.93 8.28 4.27
N ALA A 156 2.21 8.59 4.49
CA ALA A 156 2.72 8.91 5.82
C ALA A 156 2.87 10.43 5.96
N THR A 157 2.30 11.03 7.01
CA THR A 157 2.42 12.47 7.25
C THR A 157 3.80 12.85 7.82
N ASN A 158 4.47 11.95 8.55
CA ASN A 158 5.75 12.22 9.22
C ASN A 158 5.72 13.49 10.11
N GLY A 159 4.62 13.70 10.83
CA GLY A 159 4.37 14.90 11.63
C GLY A 159 3.58 15.97 10.86
N GLN A 160 3.86 17.25 11.12
CA GLN A 160 3.15 18.35 10.46
C GLN A 160 3.66 18.55 9.02
N ALA A 161 2.91 18.05 8.05
CA ALA A 161 3.27 18.09 6.63
C ALA A 161 2.32 18.97 5.79
N GLY A 162 2.19 20.25 6.16
CA GLY A 162 1.22 21.15 5.52
C GLY A 162 1.39 21.30 3.99
N GLY A 163 2.62 21.25 3.46
CA GLY A 163 2.88 21.30 2.02
C GLY A 163 2.43 20.04 1.29
N PHE A 164 2.93 18.88 1.72
CA PHE A 164 2.60 17.56 1.16
C PHE A 164 1.09 17.26 1.20
N LEU A 165 0.43 17.60 2.31
CA LEU A 165 -1.02 17.44 2.43
C LEU A 165 -1.77 18.24 1.37
N ARG A 166 -1.29 19.44 1.01
CA ARG A 166 -1.95 20.28 0.00
C ARG A 166 -1.59 19.88 -1.44
N THR A 167 -0.38 19.40 -1.67
CA THR A 167 0.12 19.10 -3.03
C THR A 167 -0.29 17.72 -3.52
N ASP A 168 -0.22 16.70 -2.65
CA ASP A 168 -0.31 15.30 -3.08
C ASP A 168 -1.55 14.59 -2.51
N VAL A 169 -1.96 14.95 -1.28
CA VAL A 169 -3.08 14.27 -0.60
C VAL A 169 -4.41 14.99 -0.84
N GLY A 170 -4.44 16.31 -0.71
CA GLY A 170 -5.64 17.14 -0.89
C GLY A 170 -6.36 16.92 -2.21
N PRO A 171 -5.65 16.87 -3.37
CA PRO A 171 -6.30 16.58 -4.65
C PRO A 171 -7.05 15.24 -4.69
N LEU A 172 -6.67 14.26 -3.88
CA LEU A 172 -7.37 12.97 -3.77
C LEU A 172 -8.74 13.09 -3.09
N MET A 173 -8.99 14.18 -2.36
CA MET A 173 -10.27 14.47 -1.72
C MET A 173 -11.22 15.25 -2.64
N SER A 174 -10.74 15.72 -3.78
CA SER A 174 -11.56 16.41 -4.76
C SER A 174 -12.46 15.41 -5.51
N GLY A 175 -13.72 15.78 -5.75
CA GLY A 175 -14.66 14.97 -6.55
C GLY A 175 -15.77 14.28 -5.76
N GLY A 176 -15.77 14.36 -4.43
CA GLY A 176 -16.85 13.81 -3.60
C GLY A 176 -16.44 13.63 -2.15
N ALA A 177 -17.35 13.08 -1.34
CA ALA A 177 -17.01 12.58 -0.01
C ALA A 177 -16.08 11.37 -0.14
N ARG A 178 -15.02 11.34 0.66
CA ARG A 178 -14.07 10.23 0.68
C ARG A 178 -13.73 9.84 2.11
N GLN A 179 -13.73 8.54 2.35
CA GLN A 179 -13.34 7.98 3.64
C GLN A 179 -11.83 8.11 3.87
N VAL A 180 -11.46 8.49 5.10
CA VAL A 180 -10.07 8.57 5.55
C VAL A 180 -9.87 7.61 6.72
N LEU A 181 -9.05 6.59 6.51
CA LEU A 181 -8.64 5.62 7.53
C LEU A 181 -7.33 6.10 8.18
N TYR A 182 -7.41 6.58 9.41
CA TYR A 182 -6.29 7.22 10.09
C TYR A 182 -5.62 6.30 11.11
N PHE A 183 -4.30 6.23 11.02
CA PHE A 183 -3.43 5.70 12.05
C PHE A 183 -2.45 6.75 12.56
N GLY A 184 -2.52 7.08 13.85
CA GLY A 184 -1.58 8.03 14.45
C GLY A 184 -1.45 7.87 15.95
N ASP A 185 -0.49 8.57 16.53
CA ASP A 185 -0.19 8.48 17.94
C ASP A 185 -1.32 9.13 18.74
N LEU A 186 -1.56 8.63 19.96
CA LEU A 186 -2.52 9.23 20.87
C LEU A 186 -1.79 10.17 21.82
N ASP A 187 -1.87 11.46 21.55
CA ASP A 187 -1.41 12.50 22.48
C ASP A 187 -2.51 12.77 23.51
N LEU A 188 -2.22 12.49 24.79
CA LEU A 188 -3.17 12.69 25.88
C LEU A 188 -3.32 14.16 26.28
N SER A 189 -2.49 15.05 25.72
CA SER A 189 -2.48 16.50 25.96
C SER A 189 -3.14 17.35 24.85
N GLY A 190 -3.51 16.72 23.72
CA GLY A 190 -4.22 17.36 22.61
C GLY A 190 -3.65 16.96 21.24
N GLY A 191 -4.40 16.19 20.46
CA GLY A 191 -4.00 15.56 19.19
C GLY A 191 -3.83 16.50 18.00
N GLN A 192 -2.85 17.40 18.08
CA GLN A 192 -2.70 18.50 17.11
C GLN A 192 -2.33 18.06 15.68
N ILE A 193 -1.77 16.87 15.47
CA ILE A 193 -1.40 16.40 14.13
C ILE A 193 -2.62 15.88 13.38
N GLU A 194 -3.45 15.07 14.04
CA GLU A 194 -4.68 14.54 13.45
C GLU A 194 -5.65 15.67 13.10
N GLU A 195 -5.93 16.56 14.05
CA GLU A 195 -6.84 17.69 13.87
C GLU A 195 -6.38 18.60 12.73
N HIS A 196 -5.10 19.02 12.74
CA HIS A 196 -4.54 19.83 11.65
C HIS A 196 -4.59 19.11 10.29
N THR A 197 -4.33 17.80 10.25
CA THR A 197 -4.39 17.03 9.00
C THR A 197 -5.82 17.01 8.47
N ARG A 198 -6.80 16.75 9.34
CA ARG A 198 -8.21 16.76 9.00
C ARG A 198 -8.67 18.14 8.52
N ASP A 199 -8.28 19.20 9.21
CA ASP A 199 -8.60 20.58 8.85
C ASP A 199 -8.09 20.90 7.44
N VAL A 200 -6.82 20.62 7.16
CA VAL A 200 -6.23 20.87 5.83
C VAL A 200 -6.95 20.09 4.74
N LEU A 201 -7.29 18.82 4.96
CA LEU A 201 -7.98 18.00 3.96
C LEU A 201 -9.44 18.39 3.76
N SER A 202 -10.11 18.89 4.81
CA SER A 202 -11.48 19.40 4.72
C SER A 202 -11.62 20.61 3.79
N GLU A 203 -10.52 21.32 3.51
CA GLU A 203 -10.50 22.40 2.52
C GLU A 203 -10.63 21.89 1.07
N PHE A 204 -10.36 20.60 0.81
CA PHE A 204 -10.38 20.00 -0.52
C PHE A 204 -11.63 19.16 -0.81
N GLY A 205 -12.32 18.68 0.22
CA GLY A 205 -13.51 17.84 0.09
C GLY A 205 -14.04 17.32 1.41
N GLU A 206 -15.20 16.66 1.35
CA GLU A 206 -15.80 16.04 2.53
C GLU A 206 -14.98 14.82 2.96
N CYS A 207 -14.60 14.82 4.25
CA CYS A 207 -13.72 13.82 4.84
C CYS A 207 -14.49 12.98 5.86
N GLU A 208 -14.85 11.74 5.49
CA GLU A 208 -15.40 10.77 6.43
C GLU A 208 -14.26 10.14 7.23
N TRP A 209 -13.94 10.77 8.36
CA TRP A 209 -12.74 10.45 9.14
C TRP A 209 -12.97 9.31 10.13
N LEU A 210 -12.21 8.22 9.98
CA LEU A 210 -12.22 7.07 10.87
C LEU A 210 -10.81 6.79 11.42
N ARG A 211 -10.63 6.99 12.73
CA ARG A 211 -9.39 6.62 13.43
C ARG A 211 -9.41 5.13 13.78
N LEU A 212 -8.57 4.33 13.11
CA LEU A 212 -8.46 2.89 13.35
C LEU A 212 -7.49 2.54 14.49
N GLY A 213 -6.45 3.34 14.68
CA GLY A 213 -5.54 3.18 15.80
C GLY A 213 -4.55 4.34 15.96
N ILE A 214 -4.02 4.63 17.13
CA ILE A 214 -4.40 4.04 18.42
C ILE A 214 -5.53 4.87 19.07
N THR A 215 -6.58 4.23 19.57
CA THR A 215 -7.73 4.86 20.26
C THR A 215 -7.58 4.81 21.78
N LYS A 216 -8.38 5.59 22.51
CA LYS A 216 -8.37 5.60 23.99
C LYS A 216 -8.82 4.26 24.56
N GLU A 217 -9.78 3.63 23.91
CA GLU A 217 -10.34 2.32 24.27
C GLU A 217 -9.27 1.24 24.11
N GLN A 218 -8.56 1.25 22.98
CA GLN A 218 -7.43 0.35 22.72
C GLN A 218 -6.30 0.46 23.77
N VAL A 219 -5.98 1.69 24.22
CA VAL A 219 -4.99 1.89 25.30
C VAL A 219 -5.48 1.29 26.61
N LYS A 220 -6.74 1.56 26.98
CA LYS A 220 -7.34 1.11 28.24
C LYS A 220 -7.42 -0.42 28.32
N ASP A 221 -7.83 -1.06 27.22
CA ASP A 221 -8.06 -2.50 27.18
C ASP A 221 -6.75 -3.28 26.95
N GLY A 222 -5.79 -2.67 26.24
CA GLY A 222 -4.52 -3.31 25.88
C GLY A 222 -3.37 -3.14 26.89
N GLY A 223 -3.54 -2.34 27.94
CA GLY A 223 -2.47 -2.11 28.94
C GLY A 223 -1.20 -1.50 28.33
N LEU A 224 -1.37 -0.64 27.31
CA LEU A 224 -0.28 -0.12 26.50
C LEU A 224 0.56 0.91 27.28
N THR A 225 1.89 0.89 27.05
CA THR A 225 2.82 1.72 27.81
C THR A 225 2.82 3.16 27.31
N GLU A 226 2.54 4.10 28.22
CA GLU A 226 2.66 5.54 27.97
C GLU A 226 4.12 5.99 27.90
N ILE A 227 4.36 7.00 27.07
CA ILE A 227 5.67 7.61 26.87
C ILE A 227 5.57 9.11 27.10
N MET A 228 6.64 9.72 27.61
CA MET A 228 6.74 11.17 27.67
C MET A 228 7.37 11.69 26.37
N LYS A 229 6.61 12.47 25.60
CA LYS A 229 7.10 13.19 24.42
C LYS A 229 7.39 14.64 24.78
N THR A 230 8.56 15.11 24.37
CA THR A 230 8.95 16.52 24.52
C THR A 230 8.36 17.34 23.38
N ASP A 231 7.52 18.31 23.72
CA ASP A 231 7.00 19.31 22.80
C ASP A 231 7.85 20.59 22.85
N ASN A 232 8.59 20.81 21.76
CA ASN A 232 9.49 21.94 21.59
C ASN A 232 8.78 23.23 21.15
N ARG A 233 7.46 23.20 20.92
CA ARG A 233 6.67 24.39 20.58
C ARG A 233 6.47 25.30 21.79
N PHE A 234 6.44 24.72 22.99
CA PHE A 234 6.43 25.48 24.24
C PHE A 234 7.83 26.01 24.57
N LYS A 235 7.90 27.21 25.16
CA LYS A 235 9.14 27.77 25.70
C LYS A 235 8.94 28.10 27.20
N PRO A 236 9.56 27.34 28.12
CA PRO A 236 10.43 26.18 27.90
C PRO A 236 9.66 24.97 27.35
N ALA A 237 10.38 24.03 26.72
CA ALA A 237 9.81 22.79 26.21
C ALA A 237 9.11 22.02 27.33
N ARG A 238 7.99 21.39 27.01
CA ARG A 238 7.17 20.64 27.97
C ARG A 238 7.11 19.18 27.56
N GLU A 239 6.91 18.30 28.54
CA GLU A 239 6.72 16.88 28.28
C GLU A 239 5.26 16.50 28.49
N PHE A 240 4.71 15.75 27.56
CA PHE A 240 3.33 15.29 27.61
C PHE A 240 3.27 13.76 27.44
N PRO A 241 2.33 13.09 28.12
CA PRO A 241 2.14 11.67 27.96
C PRO A 241 1.46 11.37 26.61
N ALA A 242 1.96 10.37 25.91
CA ALA A 242 1.45 9.91 24.63
C ALA A 242 1.59 8.38 24.51
N VAL A 243 0.80 7.77 23.65
CA VAL A 243 0.96 6.35 23.28
C VAL A 243 1.21 6.27 21.78
N GLU A 244 2.29 5.58 21.42
CA GLU A 244 2.68 5.40 20.02
C GLU A 244 1.80 4.31 19.36
N THR A 245 1.41 4.49 18.11
CA THR A 245 0.57 3.51 17.41
C THR A 245 1.25 2.15 17.32
N GLU A 246 2.58 2.10 17.16
CA GLU A 246 3.32 0.84 17.05
C GLU A 246 3.25 -0.02 18.32
N ALA A 247 2.77 0.54 19.44
CA ALA A 247 2.47 -0.22 20.65
C ALA A 247 1.32 -1.24 20.46
N LEU A 248 0.44 -1.07 19.47
CA LEU A 248 -0.68 -1.97 19.21
C LEU A 248 -0.28 -3.36 18.68
N SER A 249 1.01 -3.67 18.52
CA SER A 249 1.52 -4.79 17.72
C SER A 249 1.20 -4.63 16.22
N GLN A 250 2.10 -5.14 15.38
CA GLN A 250 1.91 -5.03 13.93
C GLN A 250 0.74 -5.86 13.42
N GLU A 251 0.54 -7.05 13.98
CA GLU A 251 -0.53 -7.98 13.61
C GLU A 251 -1.90 -7.34 13.80
N GLU A 252 -2.13 -6.72 14.96
CA GLU A 252 -3.40 -6.06 15.26
C GLU A 252 -3.65 -4.87 14.34
N ILE A 253 -2.62 -4.07 14.05
CA ILE A 253 -2.71 -2.95 13.11
C ILE A 253 -3.09 -3.45 11.70
N GLN A 254 -2.45 -4.51 11.21
CA GLN A 254 -2.77 -5.12 9.92
C GLN A 254 -4.18 -5.70 9.91
N ARG A 255 -4.61 -6.30 11.03
CA ARG A 255 -5.96 -6.83 11.20
C ARG A 255 -7.01 -5.72 11.17
N LEU A 256 -6.79 -4.62 11.88
CA LEU A 256 -7.68 -3.45 11.91
C LEU A 256 -7.86 -2.85 10.52
N LEU A 257 -6.77 -2.65 9.77
CA LEU A 257 -6.86 -2.14 8.41
C LEU A 257 -7.60 -3.13 7.49
N ARG A 258 -7.25 -4.42 7.54
CA ARG A 258 -7.89 -5.43 6.69
C ARG A 258 -9.39 -5.52 6.96
N GLN A 259 -9.79 -5.52 8.24
CA GLN A 259 -11.19 -5.57 8.62
C GLN A 259 -11.95 -4.36 8.09
N ALA A 260 -11.42 -3.15 8.31
CA ALA A 260 -12.04 -1.92 7.82
C ALA A 260 -12.22 -1.93 6.29
N LEU A 261 -11.21 -2.39 5.54
CA LEU A 261 -11.31 -2.46 4.08
C LEU A 261 -12.24 -3.56 3.58
N GLU A 262 -12.29 -4.71 4.26
CA GLU A 262 -13.18 -5.82 3.90
C GLU A 262 -14.65 -5.49 4.18
N ASP A 263 -14.93 -4.68 5.21
CA ASP A 263 -16.29 -4.23 5.55
C ASP A 263 -16.82 -3.19 4.55
N GLU A 264 -15.93 -2.42 3.90
CA GLU A 264 -16.28 -1.33 2.98
C GLU A 264 -16.25 -1.74 1.51
N VAL A 265 -15.48 -2.77 1.15
CA VAL A 265 -15.32 -3.16 -0.26
C VAL A 265 -16.67 -3.66 -0.82
N PRO A 266 -17.13 -3.17 -2.00
CA PRO A 266 -18.43 -3.56 -2.55
C PRO A 266 -18.57 -5.06 -2.87
N GLU A 267 -17.43 -5.71 -3.14
CA GLU A 267 -17.36 -7.13 -3.47
C GLU A 267 -16.09 -7.74 -2.86
N PRO A 268 -16.13 -8.99 -2.35
CA PRO A 268 -14.97 -9.62 -1.74
C PRO A 268 -13.74 -9.59 -2.67
N LEU A 269 -12.59 -9.22 -2.10
CA LEU A 269 -11.33 -9.08 -2.85
C LEU A 269 -10.99 -10.33 -3.67
N ALA A 270 -11.23 -11.51 -3.11
CA ALA A 270 -10.95 -12.79 -3.78
C ALA A 270 -11.74 -12.96 -5.09
N THR A 271 -12.98 -12.45 -5.13
CA THR A 271 -13.83 -12.54 -6.33
C THR A 271 -13.32 -11.62 -7.43
N VAL A 272 -12.96 -10.39 -7.09
CA VAL A 272 -12.39 -9.42 -8.03
C VAL A 272 -11.05 -9.91 -8.58
N VAL A 273 -10.16 -10.41 -7.72
CA VAL A 273 -8.88 -11.03 -8.13
C VAL A 273 -9.12 -12.24 -9.05
N GLY A 274 -10.19 -13.01 -8.83
CA GLY A 274 -10.60 -14.09 -9.71
C GLY A 274 -10.96 -13.59 -11.12
N ARG A 275 -11.70 -12.48 -11.22
CA ARG A 275 -11.99 -11.83 -12.51
C ARG A 275 -10.75 -11.25 -13.16
N GLU A 276 -9.89 -10.58 -12.41
CA GLU A 276 -8.61 -10.03 -12.90
C GLU A 276 -7.78 -11.13 -13.58
N ARG A 277 -7.62 -12.29 -12.92
CA ARG A 277 -6.86 -13.42 -13.47
C ARG A 277 -7.42 -13.90 -14.81
N LYS A 278 -8.75 -14.03 -14.91
CA LYS A 278 -9.40 -14.42 -16.17
C LYS A 278 -9.17 -13.38 -17.27
N GLN A 279 -9.35 -12.10 -16.97
CA GLN A 279 -9.13 -11.03 -17.94
C GLN A 279 -7.68 -10.96 -18.41
N ARG A 280 -6.70 -11.15 -17.52
CA ARG A 280 -5.28 -11.20 -17.89
C ARG A 280 -4.97 -12.35 -18.85
N VAL A 281 -5.59 -13.52 -18.68
CA VAL A 281 -5.45 -14.65 -19.62
C VAL A 281 -6.00 -14.28 -20.99
N LEU A 282 -7.21 -13.70 -21.05
CA LEU A 282 -7.83 -13.27 -22.30
C LEU A 282 -6.99 -12.20 -23.02
N VAL A 283 -6.48 -11.21 -22.29
CA VAL A 283 -5.60 -10.16 -22.86
C VAL A 283 -4.32 -10.78 -23.43
N ARG A 284 -3.71 -11.75 -22.73
CA ARG A 284 -2.54 -12.46 -23.27
C ARG A 284 -2.85 -13.22 -24.54
N GLN A 285 -3.99 -13.91 -24.59
CA GLN A 285 -4.41 -14.65 -25.78
C GLN A 285 -4.59 -13.71 -26.97
N ALA A 286 -5.24 -12.57 -26.76
CA ALA A 286 -5.44 -11.55 -27.80
C ALA A 286 -4.12 -10.90 -28.29
N LEU A 287 -3.07 -10.93 -27.47
CA LEU A 287 -1.75 -10.40 -27.82
C LEU A 287 -0.87 -11.41 -28.58
N ARG A 288 -1.19 -12.71 -28.55
CA ARG A 288 -0.39 -13.77 -29.22
C ARG A 288 -0.08 -13.49 -30.70
N PRO A 289 -1.03 -13.03 -31.55
CA PRO A 289 -0.73 -12.80 -32.96
C PRO A 289 0.36 -11.76 -33.20
N LEU A 290 0.50 -10.78 -32.30
CA LEU A 290 1.55 -9.75 -32.38
C LEU A 290 2.91 -10.30 -31.98
N ARG A 291 2.94 -11.24 -31.03
CA ARG A 291 4.16 -11.97 -30.63
C ARG A 291 4.73 -12.79 -31.78
N ASP A 292 3.85 -13.50 -32.46
CA ASP A 292 4.24 -14.42 -33.53
C ASP A 292 4.72 -13.63 -34.77
N GLN A 293 4.24 -12.40 -34.96
CA GLN A 293 4.76 -11.46 -35.97
C GLN A 293 6.12 -10.86 -35.61
N GLU A 294 6.40 -10.57 -34.33
CA GLU A 294 7.72 -10.05 -33.90
C GLU A 294 8.81 -11.12 -33.92
N ASN A 295 8.47 -12.38 -33.61
CA ASN A 295 9.44 -13.48 -33.58
C ASN A 295 9.77 -14.07 -34.96
N GLY A 296 9.04 -13.68 -36.00
CA GLY A 296 9.15 -14.27 -37.34
C GLY A 296 8.60 -15.70 -37.37
N ASP A 297 8.16 -16.15 -38.54
CA ASP A 297 7.76 -17.54 -38.83
C ASP A 297 8.89 -18.55 -38.58
N GLU A 298 9.31 -18.75 -37.34
CA GLU A 298 10.13 -19.88 -36.89
C GLU A 298 9.27 -20.75 -35.96
N ASP A 299 8.71 -21.79 -36.58
CA ASP A 299 8.20 -23.05 -36.03
C ASP A 299 6.87 -23.02 -35.23
N LEU A 300 5.81 -23.43 -35.96
CA LEU A 300 4.62 -24.05 -35.40
C LEU A 300 4.99 -25.42 -34.82
N ASP A 301 5.31 -25.48 -33.52
CA ASP A 301 5.18 -26.72 -32.77
C ASP A 301 3.69 -26.92 -32.42
N GLU A 302 3.05 -27.77 -33.22
CA GLU A 302 1.85 -28.51 -32.83
C GLU A 302 2.19 -29.31 -31.56
N ASP A 303 1.67 -28.92 -30.40
CA ASP A 303 1.26 -29.81 -29.29
C ASP A 303 1.06 -29.01 -27.98
N GLU A 304 -0.07 -28.30 -27.85
CA GLU A 304 -0.68 -28.06 -26.54
C GLU A 304 -2.20 -28.09 -26.71
N GLU A 305 -2.79 -29.28 -26.54
CA GLU A 305 -4.23 -29.45 -26.31
C GLU A 305 -4.61 -28.71 -25.02
N VAL A 306 -5.14 -27.49 -25.17
CA VAL A 306 -5.88 -26.81 -24.10
C VAL A 306 -7.36 -26.93 -24.42
N GLU A 307 -8.05 -27.77 -23.67
CA GLU A 307 -9.51 -27.93 -23.72
C GLU A 307 -10.22 -26.62 -23.36
N ASP A 308 -11.12 -26.21 -24.27
CA ASP A 308 -12.28 -25.32 -24.12
C ASP A 308 -12.06 -23.91 -23.52
N ALA A 309 -11.72 -22.98 -24.43
CA ALA A 309 -12.36 -21.66 -24.49
C ALA A 309 -12.50 -21.28 -25.97
N ASN A 310 -13.70 -21.49 -26.51
CA ASN A 310 -14.04 -21.31 -27.92
C ASN A 310 -14.27 -19.81 -28.23
N GLU A 311 -13.21 -18.99 -28.15
CA GLU A 311 -13.19 -17.61 -28.61
C GLU A 311 -12.05 -17.41 -29.61
N ASP A 312 -12.41 -16.87 -30.78
CA ASP A 312 -11.55 -16.64 -31.94
C ASP A 312 -10.32 -15.79 -31.55
N PRO A 313 -9.07 -16.29 -31.69
CA PRO A 313 -7.86 -15.63 -31.18
C PRO A 313 -7.52 -14.28 -31.85
N GLY A 314 -8.27 -13.86 -32.87
CA GLY A 314 -8.18 -12.53 -33.48
C GLY A 314 -9.18 -11.49 -32.92
N VAL A 315 -10.12 -11.89 -32.06
CA VAL A 315 -11.19 -11.00 -31.59
C VAL A 315 -10.80 -10.36 -30.26
N VAL A 316 -10.71 -9.03 -30.26
CA VAL A 316 -10.52 -8.25 -29.02
C VAL A 316 -11.73 -8.49 -28.10
N PRO A 317 -11.53 -8.93 -26.84
CA PRO A 317 -12.63 -9.22 -25.93
C PRO A 317 -13.56 -8.02 -25.73
N ASP A 318 -14.88 -8.26 -25.63
CA ASP A 318 -15.90 -7.21 -25.52
C ASP A 318 -15.65 -6.25 -24.34
N PHE A 319 -15.07 -6.74 -23.22
CA PHE A 319 -14.76 -5.88 -22.08
C PHE A 319 -13.64 -4.86 -22.37
N VAL A 320 -12.68 -5.21 -23.24
CA VAL A 320 -11.62 -4.28 -23.69
C VAL A 320 -12.24 -3.22 -24.59
N ILE A 321 -13.14 -3.62 -25.48
CA ILE A 321 -13.91 -2.71 -26.35
C ILE A 321 -14.77 -1.76 -25.51
N ASP A 322 -15.45 -2.27 -24.49
CA ASP A 322 -16.32 -1.49 -23.62
C ASP A 322 -15.49 -0.50 -22.76
N SER A 323 -14.36 -0.94 -22.18
CA SER A 323 -13.46 -0.06 -21.42
C SER A 323 -12.84 1.05 -22.28
N LEU A 324 -12.36 0.74 -23.48
CA LEU A 324 -11.86 1.75 -24.42
C LEU A 324 -12.96 2.73 -24.85
N SER A 325 -14.19 2.24 -25.02
CA SER A 325 -15.34 3.10 -25.37
C SER A 325 -15.66 4.06 -24.23
N GLU A 326 -15.67 3.59 -22.98
CA GLU A 326 -15.90 4.44 -21.79
C GLU A 326 -14.80 5.50 -21.62
N GLU A 327 -13.53 5.16 -21.85
CA GLU A 327 -12.44 6.13 -21.73
C GLU A 327 -12.47 7.20 -22.84
N ILE A 328 -12.85 6.82 -24.06
CA ILE A 328 -13.08 7.78 -25.15
C ILE A 328 -14.24 8.71 -24.81
N GLU A 329 -15.35 8.18 -24.28
CA GLU A 329 -16.50 8.99 -23.85
C GLU A 329 -16.13 9.97 -22.74
N ASN A 330 -15.34 9.53 -21.75
CA ASN A 330 -14.88 10.38 -20.65
C ASN A 330 -13.97 11.52 -21.15
N ARG A 331 -12.99 11.21 -22.03
CA ARG A 331 -12.13 12.23 -22.65
C ARG A 331 -12.90 13.23 -23.51
N ILE A 332 -13.88 12.77 -24.27
CA ILE A 332 -14.77 13.66 -25.03
C ILE A 332 -15.52 14.57 -24.07
N SER A 333 -16.08 14.04 -22.98
CA SER A 333 -16.79 14.83 -21.96
C SER A 333 -15.90 15.88 -21.29
N GLU A 334 -14.66 15.53 -20.93
CA GLU A 334 -13.68 16.47 -20.35
C GLU A 334 -13.31 17.59 -21.32
N VAL A 335 -13.05 17.27 -22.59
CA VAL A 335 -12.77 18.26 -23.64
C VAL A 335 -13.96 19.17 -23.87
N LEU A 336 -15.18 18.63 -23.92
CA LEU A 336 -16.42 19.41 -24.06
C LEU A 336 -16.70 20.29 -22.84
N HIS A 337 -16.30 19.88 -21.64
CA HIS A 337 -16.39 20.71 -20.43
C HIS A 337 -15.36 21.85 -20.42
N THR A 338 -14.19 21.62 -21.00
CA THR A 338 -13.09 22.61 -21.07
C THR A 338 -13.38 23.67 -22.13
N ILE A 339 -14.02 23.30 -23.22
CA ILE A 339 -14.51 24.23 -24.24
C ILE A 339 -15.85 24.77 -23.74
N SER A 340 -15.87 25.92 -23.07
CA SER A 340 -17.09 26.62 -22.62
C SER A 340 -18.08 26.91 -23.77
N LEU A 341 -18.82 25.89 -24.21
CA LEU A 341 -19.88 25.99 -25.18
C LEU A 341 -21.17 26.37 -24.46
N PRO A 342 -21.94 27.33 -24.98
CA PRO A 342 -23.17 27.77 -24.33
C PRO A 342 -24.19 26.62 -24.26
N LEU A 343 -24.85 26.51 -23.09
CA LEU A 343 -25.82 25.47 -22.71
C LEU A 343 -26.87 25.04 -23.79
N PRO A 344 -27.37 25.90 -24.70
CA PRO A 344 -28.36 25.48 -25.69
C PRO A 344 -27.86 24.43 -26.69
N PHE A 345 -26.54 24.26 -26.86
CA PHE A 345 -25.96 23.26 -27.75
C PHE A 345 -25.87 21.86 -27.12
N LEU A 346 -25.77 21.77 -25.78
CA LEU A 346 -25.58 20.51 -25.06
C LEU A 346 -26.87 19.68 -24.94
N GLN A 347 -28.05 20.32 -25.01
CA GLN A 347 -29.34 19.62 -24.91
C GLN A 347 -29.69 18.78 -26.15
N HIS A 348 -28.99 18.98 -27.28
CA HIS A 348 -29.19 18.21 -28.51
C HIS A 348 -28.23 17.01 -28.67
N LEU A 349 -27.30 16.80 -27.73
CA LEU A 349 -26.29 15.71 -27.81
C LEU A 349 -26.69 14.43 -27.05
N ALA A 350 -27.76 14.46 -26.24
CA ALA A 350 -28.27 13.25 -25.56
C ALA A 350 -28.65 12.07 -26.49
N PRO A 351 -29.13 12.28 -27.74
CA PRO A 351 -29.37 11.19 -28.69
C PRO A 351 -28.08 10.60 -29.29
N GLU A 352 -26.90 11.21 -29.07
CA GLU A 352 -25.64 10.78 -29.68
C GLU A 352 -24.89 9.71 -28.89
N ARG A 353 -25.17 9.49 -27.59
CA ARG A 353 -24.45 8.47 -26.79
C ARG A 353 -24.61 7.05 -27.36
N GLU A 354 -25.84 6.67 -27.73
CA GLU A 354 -26.09 5.34 -28.29
C GLU A 354 -25.57 5.20 -29.73
N ILE A 355 -25.51 6.31 -30.47
CA ILE A 355 -24.96 6.37 -31.83
C ILE A 355 -23.44 6.32 -31.80
N GLN A 356 -22.78 7.04 -30.89
CA GLN A 356 -21.34 7.01 -30.65
C GLN A 356 -20.90 5.63 -30.17
N LYS A 357 -21.60 5.02 -29.20
CA LYS A 357 -21.32 3.65 -28.77
C LYS A 357 -21.48 2.63 -29.91
N LYS A 358 -22.49 2.78 -30.77
CA LYS A 358 -22.66 1.96 -31.98
C LYS A 358 -21.58 2.21 -33.05
N LEU A 359 -21.13 3.46 -33.22
CA LEU A 359 -20.08 3.84 -34.17
C LEU A 359 -18.71 3.38 -33.72
N SER A 360 -18.36 3.53 -32.44
CA SER A 360 -17.11 3.03 -31.86
C SER A 360 -17.03 1.51 -31.96
N LYS A 361 -18.10 0.79 -31.59
CA LYS A 361 -18.16 -0.68 -31.77
C LYS A 361 -18.05 -1.08 -33.24
N ARG A 362 -18.62 -0.31 -34.18
CA ARG A 362 -18.55 -0.61 -35.62
C ARG A 362 -17.19 -0.30 -36.22
N LEU A 363 -16.54 0.79 -35.82
CA LEU A 363 -15.21 1.17 -36.29
C LEU A 363 -14.13 0.21 -35.77
N LEU A 364 -14.23 -0.24 -34.51
CA LEU A 364 -13.34 -1.26 -33.95
C LEU A 364 -13.48 -2.61 -34.68
N ARG A 365 -14.71 -3.04 -34.98
CA ARG A 365 -14.95 -4.26 -35.78
C ARG A 365 -14.44 -4.14 -37.23
N LEU A 366 -14.60 -2.97 -37.86
CA LEU A 366 -14.09 -2.73 -39.21
C LEU A 366 -12.57 -2.60 -39.30
N SER A 367 -11.87 -2.33 -38.20
CA SER A 367 -10.40 -2.34 -38.16
C SER A 367 -9.79 -3.73 -37.96
N GLN A 368 -10.64 -4.74 -37.73
CA GLN A 368 -10.27 -6.14 -37.53
C GLN A 368 -10.61 -7.03 -38.75
N GLU A 369 -11.35 -6.49 -39.73
CA GLU A 369 -11.53 -7.04 -41.08
C GLU A 369 -10.45 -6.48 -42.03
#